data_AF-A0A1B9GK54-F1
#
_entry.id   AF-A0A1B9GK54-F1
#
_cell.length_a   1.000
_cell.length_b   1.000
_cell.length_c   1.000
_cell.angle_alpha   90.00
_cell.angle_beta   90.00
_cell.angle_gamma   90.00
#
_symmetry.space_group_name_H-M   'P 1'
#
loop_
_entity.id
_entity.type
_entity.pdbx_description
1 polymer ?
#
loop_
_entity_poly.entity_id
_entity_poly.type
_entity_poly.pdbx_seq_one_letter_code
_entity_poly.pdbx_strand_id
1 'polypeptide(L)'
;MAIENQNTAASAPAEEQTSLFSSFVSFFVPTAHAEAPEESDEPAEEASEEPEAEEEEEEEEEPEDPAPAIREECEQNACGEHVHHFKHCTQKVEEGKGFPGEDCVEEFFHVLHCVDNCAAPKIFKKLN
;
A
#
# COMPACT_ATOMS: atom_id res chain seq x y z
N MET A 1 -13.28 29.77 -46.36
CA MET A 1 -13.93 28.83 -47.32
C MET A 1 -14.87 27.94 -46.51
N ALA A 2 -15.90 27.36 -47.12
CA ALA A 2 -16.97 26.69 -46.39
C ALA A 2 -17.48 25.45 -47.13
N ILE A 3 -18.17 24.57 -46.38
CA ILE A 3 -19.27 23.69 -46.82
C ILE A 3 -18.91 22.39 -47.60
N GLU A 4 -19.25 21.25 -46.95
CA GLU A 4 -19.69 19.94 -47.51
C GLU A 4 -18.70 19.11 -48.40
N ASN A 5 -18.81 17.79 -48.65
CA ASN A 5 -19.72 16.65 -48.29
C ASN A 5 -18.98 15.29 -48.56
N GLN A 6 -19.40 14.04 -48.27
CA GLN A 6 -20.51 13.36 -47.55
C GLN A 6 -20.13 11.86 -47.33
N ASN A 7 -20.90 11.10 -46.52
CA ASN A 7 -21.11 9.61 -46.57
C ASN A 7 -19.96 8.64 -46.20
N THR A 8 -20.20 7.42 -45.67
CA THR A 8 -21.40 6.68 -45.19
C THR A 8 -21.05 5.98 -43.85
N ALA A 9 -21.83 5.96 -42.77
CA ALA A 9 -23.20 5.43 -42.58
C ALA A 9 -23.32 3.89 -42.53
N ALA A 10 -23.28 3.30 -41.32
CA ALA A 10 -23.72 1.94 -41.01
C ALA A 10 -24.17 1.81 -39.53
N SER A 11 -25.19 0.99 -39.30
CA SER A 11 -25.95 0.70 -38.07
C SER A 11 -25.18 0.37 -36.78
N ALA A 12 -25.71 0.80 -35.64
CA ALA A 12 -25.59 0.05 -34.36
C ALA A 12 -26.51 -1.18 -34.37
N PRO A 13 -26.18 -2.23 -33.59
CA PRO A 13 -26.97 -2.45 -32.37
C PRO A 13 -26.07 -2.48 -31.10
N ALA A 14 -26.63 -2.93 -29.97
CA ALA A 14 -26.00 -2.90 -28.65
C ALA A 14 -25.15 -4.16 -28.34
N GLU A 15 -24.77 -4.30 -27.06
CA GLU A 15 -24.12 -5.48 -26.43
C GLU A 15 -22.58 -5.62 -26.55
N GLU A 16 -21.81 -4.61 -26.14
CA GLU A 16 -20.36 -4.81 -25.92
C GLU A 16 -19.73 -4.03 -24.74
N GLN A 17 -20.25 -4.23 -23.52
CA GLN A 17 -19.51 -3.91 -22.27
C GLN A 17 -19.41 -5.07 -21.27
N THR A 18 -20.07 -6.20 -21.53
CA THR A 18 -19.98 -7.43 -20.71
C THR A 18 -18.76 -8.31 -21.03
N SER A 19 -18.20 -8.18 -22.24
CA SER A 19 -17.14 -9.06 -22.76
C SER A 19 -15.78 -8.89 -22.05
N LEU A 20 -15.38 -7.65 -21.75
CA LEU A 20 -14.01 -7.35 -21.28
C LEU A 20 -13.76 -7.79 -19.84
N PHE A 21 -14.70 -7.53 -18.92
CA PHE A 21 -14.58 -7.96 -17.52
C PHE A 21 -14.69 -9.48 -17.38
N SER A 22 -15.61 -10.12 -18.11
CA SER A 22 -15.76 -11.58 -18.13
C SER A 22 -14.48 -12.29 -18.59
N SER A 23 -13.86 -11.77 -19.65
CA SER A 23 -12.62 -12.34 -20.21
C SER A 23 -11.41 -12.24 -19.26
N PHE A 24 -11.34 -11.18 -18.43
CA PHE A 24 -10.24 -11.01 -17.46
C PHE A 24 -10.40 -11.91 -16.22
N VAL A 25 -11.62 -11.99 -15.67
CA VAL A 25 -11.91 -12.84 -14.49
C VAL A 25 -11.72 -14.33 -14.81
N SER A 26 -12.16 -14.77 -15.99
CA SER A 26 -12.01 -16.18 -16.42
C SER A 26 -10.57 -16.63 -16.66
N PHE A 27 -9.58 -15.72 -16.66
CA PHE A 27 -8.16 -16.08 -16.73
C PHE A 27 -7.55 -16.39 -15.36
N PHE A 28 -8.09 -15.80 -14.28
CA PHE A 28 -7.56 -15.96 -12.91
C PHE A 28 -8.37 -16.90 -12.02
N VAL A 29 -9.65 -17.17 -12.33
CA VAL A 29 -10.53 -17.98 -11.49
C VAL A 29 -11.06 -19.22 -12.25
N PRO A 30 -10.78 -20.46 -11.79
CA PRO A 30 -11.38 -21.67 -12.35
C PRO A 30 -12.90 -21.67 -12.15
N THR A 31 -13.66 -21.85 -13.24
CA THR A 31 -15.14 -21.77 -13.22
C THR A 31 -15.75 -22.95 -12.46
N ALA A 32 -16.11 -22.74 -11.19
CA ALA A 32 -16.97 -23.63 -10.43
C ALA A 32 -18.46 -23.26 -10.67
N HIS A 33 -19.28 -24.21 -11.12
CA HIS A 33 -20.73 -24.02 -11.16
C HIS A 33 -21.33 -24.27 -9.77
N ALA A 34 -21.74 -23.20 -9.11
CA ALA A 34 -22.63 -23.20 -7.96
C ALA A 34 -23.74 -22.18 -8.19
N GLU A 35 -24.96 -22.46 -7.76
CA GLU A 35 -26.09 -21.54 -7.87
C GLU A 35 -25.98 -20.42 -6.81
N ALA A 36 -26.03 -19.16 -7.24
CA ALA A 36 -26.37 -18.03 -6.37
C ALA A 36 -27.89 -17.88 -6.33
N PRO A 37 -28.48 -17.59 -5.16
CA PRO A 37 -28.67 -16.19 -4.75
C PRO A 37 -27.83 -15.86 -3.51
N GLU A 38 -27.04 -14.77 -3.49
CA GLU A 38 -27.41 -13.34 -3.49
C GLU A 38 -27.52 -12.79 -2.05
N GLU A 39 -27.03 -11.55 -1.91
CA GLU A 39 -26.70 -10.84 -0.67
C GLU A 39 -27.81 -9.86 -0.28
N SER A 40 -27.72 -9.26 0.92
CA SER A 40 -28.51 -8.08 1.36
C SER A 40 -30.03 -8.29 1.54
N ASP A 41 -30.72 -7.68 2.49
CA ASP A 41 -30.51 -6.36 3.10
C ASP A 41 -31.27 -6.31 4.45
N GLU A 42 -30.65 -5.89 5.55
CA GLU A 42 -31.34 -5.55 6.81
C GLU A 42 -31.28 -4.02 7.03
N PRO A 43 -32.42 -3.34 7.22
CA PRO A 43 -32.45 -1.95 7.63
C PRO A 43 -32.94 -1.73 9.07
N ALA A 44 -32.02 -1.16 9.87
CA ALA A 44 -32.28 -0.16 10.92
C ALA A 44 -32.95 -0.58 12.26
N GLU A 45 -32.14 -0.54 13.31
CA GLU A 45 -32.28 0.39 14.46
C GLU A 45 -33.67 0.51 15.13
N GLU A 46 -33.83 -0.17 16.28
CA GLU A 46 -34.73 0.26 17.36
C GLU A 46 -33.94 0.27 18.68
N ALA A 47 -34.15 1.30 19.50
CA ALA A 47 -33.27 1.62 20.62
C ALA A 47 -33.58 0.85 21.91
N SER A 48 -32.55 0.59 22.72
CA SER A 48 -32.70 0.09 24.10
C SER A 48 -31.58 0.62 25.00
N GLU A 49 -31.87 1.68 25.77
CA GLU A 49 -31.12 1.99 26.99
C GLU A 49 -31.49 0.99 28.08
N GLU A 50 -30.53 0.22 28.61
CA GLU A 50 -30.47 -0.05 30.06
C GLU A 50 -28.99 -0.08 30.50
N PRO A 51 -28.67 0.27 31.77
CA PRO A 51 -27.31 0.54 32.20
C PRO A 51 -26.66 -0.65 32.90
N GLU A 52 -25.42 -1.00 32.51
CA GLU A 52 -24.58 -1.89 33.31
C GLU A 52 -23.10 -1.48 33.21
N ALA A 53 -22.39 -1.64 34.34
CA ALA A 53 -20.97 -1.45 34.58
C ALA A 53 -20.22 -0.29 33.85
N GLU A 54 -19.82 0.72 34.63
CA GLU A 54 -18.48 1.30 34.47
C GLU A 54 -17.47 0.20 34.88
N GLU A 55 -17.16 -0.73 33.96
CA GLU A 55 -15.87 -1.40 34.02
C GLU A 55 -14.82 -0.32 33.71
N GLU A 56 -13.95 -0.03 34.68
CA GLU A 56 -12.70 0.67 34.38
C GLU A 56 -11.88 -0.29 33.51
N GLU A 57 -12.03 -0.18 32.18
CA GLU A 57 -11.05 -0.70 31.23
C GLU A 57 -9.72 0.01 31.53
N GLU A 58 -8.92 -0.60 32.41
CA GLU A 58 -7.48 -0.37 32.44
C GLU A 58 -6.97 -0.75 31.04
N GLU A 59 -6.83 0.23 30.15
CA GLU A 59 -6.14 0.07 28.87
C GLU A 59 -4.74 -0.46 29.20
N GLU A 60 -4.52 -1.78 29.06
CA GLU A 60 -3.20 -2.40 29.20
C GLU A 60 -2.29 -1.81 28.13
N GLU A 61 -1.51 -0.78 28.50
CA GLU A 61 -0.59 -0.06 27.63
C GLU A 61 0.43 -1.06 27.04
N GLU A 62 0.14 -1.56 25.84
CA GLU A 62 0.90 -2.66 25.22
C GLU A 62 2.37 -2.25 25.10
N PRO A 63 3.32 -3.07 25.57
CA PRO A 63 4.72 -2.66 25.65
C PRO A 63 5.30 -2.38 24.26
N GLU A 64 5.50 -1.09 23.97
CA GLU A 64 5.99 -0.56 22.68
C GLU A 64 7.23 -1.33 22.18
N ASP A 65 7.20 -1.75 20.90
CA ASP A 65 8.35 -2.39 20.26
C ASP A 65 9.57 -1.46 20.33
N PRO A 66 10.68 -1.86 20.96
CA PRO A 66 11.88 -1.02 21.02
C PRO A 66 12.61 -0.92 19.66
N ALA A 67 12.27 -1.72 18.65
CA ALA A 67 13.00 -1.78 17.39
C ALA A 67 12.94 -0.49 16.53
N PRO A 68 11.80 0.22 16.35
CA PRO A 68 11.75 1.45 15.55
C PRO A 68 12.63 2.55 16.15
N ALA A 69 12.51 2.82 17.45
CA ALA A 69 13.32 3.83 18.13
C ALA A 69 14.83 3.51 18.08
N ILE A 70 15.20 2.22 18.22
CA ILE A 70 16.60 1.77 18.07
C ILE A 70 17.10 1.92 16.63
N ARG A 71 16.26 1.66 15.64
CA ARG A 71 16.60 1.81 14.20
C ARG A 71 16.79 3.28 13.85
N GLU A 72 15.92 4.17 14.32
CA GLU A 72 16.07 5.61 14.12
C GLU A 72 17.33 6.16 14.83
N GLU A 73 17.61 5.75 16.07
CA GLU A 73 18.84 6.13 16.77
C GLU A 73 20.10 5.72 15.98
N CYS A 74 20.07 4.54 15.36
CA CYS A 74 21.13 4.06 14.46
C CYS A 74 21.19 4.84 13.13
N GLU A 75 20.05 5.16 12.50
CA GLU A 75 19.98 5.99 11.29
C GLU A 75 20.62 7.36 11.52
N GLN A 76 20.15 8.08 12.55
CA GLN A 76 20.56 9.45 12.84
C GLN A 76 22.04 9.55 13.24
N ASN A 77 22.57 8.61 14.03
CA ASN A 77 23.90 8.73 14.66
C ASN A 77 24.99 7.92 13.96
N ALA A 78 24.75 6.64 13.67
CA ALA A 78 25.77 5.74 13.15
C ALA A 78 25.83 5.72 11.62
N CYS A 79 24.70 5.95 10.95
CA CYS A 79 24.54 5.71 9.51
C CYS A 79 24.28 6.97 8.67
N GLY A 80 24.41 8.16 9.27
CA GLY A 80 24.08 9.46 8.66
C GLY A 80 24.76 9.74 7.31
N GLU A 81 25.94 9.18 7.03
CA GLU A 81 26.59 9.30 5.71
C GLU A 81 25.83 8.55 4.62
N HIS A 82 25.43 7.30 4.86
CA HIS A 82 24.63 6.52 3.90
C HIS A 82 23.26 7.15 3.69
N VAL A 83 22.67 7.70 4.76
CA VAL A 83 21.40 8.42 4.74
C VAL A 83 21.49 9.70 3.91
N HIS A 84 22.62 10.42 4.00
CA HIS A 84 22.91 11.57 3.15
C HIS A 84 23.05 11.17 1.68
N HIS A 85 23.78 10.09 1.37
CA HIS A 85 23.92 9.61 -0.01
C HIS A 85 22.58 9.13 -0.60
N PHE A 86 21.77 8.40 0.17
CA PHE A 86 20.42 8.00 -0.24
C PHE A 86 19.53 9.22 -0.54
N LYS A 87 19.47 10.21 0.37
CA LYS A 87 18.69 11.45 0.19
C LYS A 87 19.16 12.29 -1.00
N HIS A 88 20.47 12.29 -1.29
CA HIS A 88 21.03 12.92 -2.49
C HIS A 88 20.66 12.17 -3.78
N CYS A 89 20.64 10.82 -3.76
CA CYS A 89 20.18 10.03 -4.89
C CYS A 89 18.68 10.28 -5.17
N THR A 90 17.81 10.18 -4.16
CA THR A 90 16.37 10.36 -4.36
C THR A 90 16.06 11.76 -4.88
N GLN A 91 16.67 12.82 -4.33
CA GLN A 91 16.54 14.17 -4.87
C GLN A 91 16.95 14.24 -6.35
N LYS A 92 18.09 13.65 -6.73
CA LYS A 92 18.58 13.68 -8.11
C LYS A 92 17.64 12.93 -9.08
N VAL A 93 17.05 11.81 -8.65
CA VAL A 93 16.08 11.04 -9.44
C VAL A 93 14.74 11.78 -9.55
N GLU A 94 14.21 12.31 -8.44
CA GLU A 94 12.97 13.11 -8.40
C GLU A 94 13.05 14.39 -9.24
N GLU A 95 14.20 15.07 -9.23
CA GLU A 95 14.47 16.25 -10.06
C GLU A 95 14.69 15.93 -11.55
N GLY A 96 14.64 14.64 -11.95
CA GLY A 96 14.89 14.20 -13.33
C GLY A 96 16.33 14.38 -13.81
N LYS A 97 17.28 14.46 -12.86
CA LYS A 97 18.73 14.65 -13.10
C LYS A 97 19.53 13.35 -13.00
N GLY A 98 18.90 12.25 -12.62
CA GLY A 98 19.48 10.91 -12.64
C GLY A 98 19.72 10.39 -14.06
N PHE A 99 20.43 9.28 -14.18
CA PHE A 99 20.59 8.59 -15.47
C PHE A 99 19.25 7.93 -15.92
N PRO A 100 19.06 7.65 -17.23
CA PRO A 100 17.85 7.00 -17.70
C PRO A 100 17.67 5.60 -17.10
N GLY A 101 16.66 5.44 -16.24
CA GLY A 101 16.44 4.20 -15.49
C GLY A 101 17.30 4.05 -14.23
N GLU A 102 17.83 5.16 -13.69
CA GLU A 102 18.47 5.17 -12.38
C GLU A 102 17.43 4.97 -11.25
N ASP A 103 17.76 4.10 -10.30
CA ASP A 103 17.09 3.97 -9.01
C ASP A 103 18.11 4.11 -7.86
N CYS A 104 17.62 4.26 -6.64
CA CYS A 104 18.44 4.48 -5.43
C CYS A 104 18.49 3.25 -4.51
N VAL A 105 18.30 2.04 -5.06
CA VAL A 105 18.27 0.80 -4.28
C VAL A 105 19.66 0.44 -3.75
N GLU A 106 20.74 0.84 -4.43
CA GLU A 106 22.11 0.68 -3.92
C GLU A 106 22.35 1.50 -2.65
N GLU A 107 22.04 2.80 -2.64
CA GLU A 107 22.18 3.65 -1.46
C GLU A 107 21.22 3.22 -0.34
N PHE A 108 20.01 2.76 -0.68
CA PHE A 108 19.07 2.21 0.30
C PHE A 108 19.63 0.95 0.98
N PHE A 109 20.25 0.02 0.24
CA PHE A 109 20.92 -1.13 0.84
C PHE A 109 22.13 -0.74 1.71
N HIS A 110 22.85 0.34 1.39
CA HIS A 110 23.89 0.87 2.27
C HIS A 110 23.32 1.40 3.59
N VAL A 111 22.18 2.10 3.56
CA VAL A 111 21.46 2.54 4.77
C VAL A 111 21.02 1.32 5.59
N LEU A 112 20.30 0.37 4.99
CA LEU A 112 19.82 -0.83 5.67
C LEU A 112 20.96 -1.65 6.29
N HIS A 113 22.04 -1.91 5.53
CA HIS A 113 23.17 -2.68 6.02
C HIS A 113 23.83 -2.03 7.25
N CYS A 114 24.00 -0.71 7.25
CA CYS A 114 24.52 0.01 8.41
C CYS A 114 23.54 -0.04 9.59
N VAL A 115 22.25 0.25 9.35
CA VAL A 115 21.22 0.31 10.40
C VAL A 115 21.03 -1.06 11.06
N ASP A 116 20.94 -2.16 10.30
CA ASP A 116 20.82 -3.51 10.87
C ASP A 116 22.06 -3.93 11.67
N ASN A 117 23.27 -3.64 11.17
CA ASN A 117 24.51 -3.90 11.91
C ASN A 117 24.56 -3.16 13.27
N CYS A 118 23.99 -1.95 13.33
CA CYS A 118 23.89 -1.15 14.56
C CYS A 118 22.73 -1.59 15.47
N ALA A 119 21.56 -1.88 14.89
CA ALA A 119 20.30 -2.08 15.59
C ALA A 119 20.13 -3.53 16.10
N ALA A 120 20.48 -4.55 15.32
CA ALA A 120 20.32 -5.95 15.72
C ALA A 120 20.95 -6.28 17.11
N PRO A 121 22.21 -5.93 17.41
CA PRO A 121 22.81 -6.19 18.73
C PRO A 121 22.30 -5.28 19.85
N LYS A 122 21.37 -4.35 19.58
CA LYS A 122 20.61 -3.59 20.58
C LYS A 122 19.22 -4.22 20.78
N ILE A 123 18.50 -4.54 19.70
CA ILE A 123 17.17 -5.16 19.71
C ILE A 123 17.21 -6.53 20.40
N PHE A 124 18.15 -7.41 20.05
CA PHE A 124 18.31 -8.72 20.70
C PHE A 124 18.84 -8.67 22.15
N LYS A 125 18.91 -7.49 22.78
CA LYS A 125 19.10 -7.31 24.24
C LYS A 125 17.84 -6.79 24.95
N LYS A 126 16.77 -6.56 24.21
CA LYS A 126 15.45 -6.14 24.70
C LYS A 126 14.44 -7.28 24.60
N LEU A 127 14.58 -8.14 23.60
CA LEU A 127 13.87 -9.40 23.47
C LEU A 127 14.52 -10.44 24.40
N ASN A 128 13.72 -11.03 25.30
CA ASN A 128 14.12 -12.06 26.27
C ASN A 128 13.58 -13.44 25.86
#